data_AF-A0A934NFR8-F1
#
_entry.id   AF-A0A934NFR8-F1
#
_cell.length_a   1.000
_cell.length_b   1.000
_cell.length_c   1.000
_cell.angle_alpha   90.00
_cell.angle_beta   90.00
_cell.angle_gamma   90.00
#
_symmetry.space_group_name_H-M   'P 1'
#
loop_
_entity.id
_entity.type
_entity.pdbx_description
1 polymer ?
#
loop_
_entity_poly.entity_id
_entity_poly.type
_entity_poly.pdbx_seq_one_letter_code
_entity_poly.pdbx_strand_id
1 'polypeptide(L)'
;MNGAGSTYCSAHDSSGNFYAGGSGNYNLSASVNNVYACGPIPTGSGGWQCTEYSARYFQSVIGKSADGIPTGMSFASKINSRYPQFPLMQPAPNVLPASGDIVSMSGPQDNSIGHTGVIADVTGVDANGNGTIKFVAENGNSNGGDTIRLAGWIWTSGPTSTTAYYHFDSFNWVQLGTAPSPQPQPSPQPQPPPQPQSNGRQISVARYSDGVRNDFAIRGTTDSSGVGLAYHGLAFDGTTLSRPWESLNVGMLGTPALVWNSAGTRLDVYAIGTDSAPYHMEYVVGGQWSAWSQIPGVVSASGGAENITATQGSSAGRVDLFVRGANGDAFHTHSNDGSVFGSWEDLGGHLLGSPSGAWNAAGTKLDVYAIGLNHQPYYTQYVAGAGWTNTWVGLSGVSGTAASEQVNATRYPNSDRVDLFLRGQSGEAFHAHADDGTSFGGWEDLQGHLLGAPTGSWNAAGTVLDVFVIGNNQAPYFTQSTSGQGWNGWTSMPGLAG
;
A
#
# COMPACT_ATOMS: atom_id res chain seq x y z
N MET A 1 16.16 16.76 10.36
CA MET A 1 15.35 17.92 9.95
C MET A 1 14.92 17.71 8.50
N ASN A 2 13.61 17.51 8.31
CA ASN A 2 12.70 17.79 7.17
C ASN A 2 12.75 17.07 5.80
N GLY A 3 11.56 16.55 5.44
CA GLY A 3 11.01 16.26 4.09
C GLY A 3 10.35 14.87 4.05
N ALA A 4 9.04 14.59 4.26
CA ALA A 4 7.75 15.24 4.02
C ALA A 4 7.31 15.35 2.54
N GLY A 5 6.28 14.56 2.19
CA GLY A 5 5.40 14.76 1.02
C GLY A 5 5.87 14.12 -0.28
N SER A 6 4.92 13.85 -1.18
CA SER A 6 5.12 13.63 -2.63
C SER A 6 6.40 14.28 -3.14
N THR A 7 7.19 13.64 -4.01
CA THR A 7 8.39 14.29 -4.61
C THR A 7 7.97 15.45 -5.51
N TYR A 8 7.62 16.55 -4.88
CA TYR A 8 7.39 17.85 -5.43
C TYR A 8 8.78 18.51 -5.44
N CYS A 9 9.34 18.67 -6.63
CA CYS A 9 10.44 19.57 -6.94
C CYS A 9 11.66 19.51 -6.00
N SER A 10 12.08 18.30 -5.60
CA SER A 10 13.37 18.10 -4.91
C SER A 10 14.44 17.97 -5.99
N ALA A 11 15.27 19.01 -6.14
CA ALA A 11 16.37 19.02 -7.09
C ALA A 11 17.63 18.38 -6.47
N HIS A 12 18.48 17.80 -7.31
CA HIS A 12 19.82 17.34 -6.94
C HIS A 12 20.91 18.31 -7.43
N ASP A 13 21.94 18.51 -6.61
CA ASP A 13 23.17 19.13 -7.08
C ASP A 13 24.11 18.12 -7.77
N SER A 14 25.21 18.63 -8.33
CA SER A 14 26.26 17.82 -8.96
C SER A 14 26.98 16.85 -8.00
N SER A 15 26.67 16.89 -6.71
CA SER A 15 27.24 16.04 -5.66
C SER A 15 26.24 14.98 -5.14
N GLY A 16 25.03 14.91 -5.72
CA GLY A 16 24.03 13.90 -5.37
C GLY A 16 23.21 14.23 -4.11
N ASN A 17 23.31 15.45 -3.57
CA ASN A 17 22.54 15.84 -2.39
C ASN A 17 21.15 16.33 -2.77
N PHE A 18 20.13 15.79 -2.10
CA PHE A 18 18.74 16.23 -2.22
C PHE A 18 18.53 17.54 -1.45
N TYR A 19 18.00 18.56 -2.12
CA TYR A 19 17.50 19.75 -1.43
C TYR A 19 15.96 19.74 -1.42
N ALA A 20 15.38 19.77 -0.22
CA ALA A 20 13.98 20.16 -0.05
C ALA A 20 13.81 21.58 -0.59
N GLY A 21 12.81 21.77 -1.47
CA GLY A 21 12.61 22.97 -2.27
C GLY A 21 12.89 24.27 -1.50
N GLY A 22 13.90 25.01 -1.95
CA GLY A 22 14.03 26.41 -1.59
C GLY A 22 12.76 27.17 -1.99
N SER A 23 12.45 28.24 -1.27
CA SER A 23 11.40 29.18 -1.63
C SER A 23 11.54 29.62 -3.09
N GLY A 24 10.69 29.11 -3.99
CA GLY A 24 10.72 29.47 -5.41
C GLY A 24 10.29 28.38 -6.39
N ASN A 25 10.43 27.09 -6.06
CA ASN A 25 10.06 25.99 -6.96
C ASN A 25 8.53 25.81 -7.03
N TYR A 26 7.99 25.67 -8.24
CA TYR A 26 6.59 25.37 -8.54
C TYR A 26 6.47 24.17 -9.49
N ASN A 27 5.33 23.48 -9.44
CA ASN A 27 5.02 22.32 -10.27
C ASN A 27 4.52 22.78 -11.64
N LEU A 28 5.09 22.20 -12.69
CA LEU A 28 4.70 22.48 -14.07
C LEU A 28 3.48 21.65 -14.51
N SER A 29 3.00 20.71 -13.70
CA SER A 29 1.84 19.82 -13.88
C SER A 29 2.02 18.59 -14.76
N ALA A 30 2.94 18.58 -15.75
CA ALA A 30 3.24 17.34 -16.49
C ALA A 30 3.96 16.32 -15.61
N SER A 31 3.63 15.05 -15.78
CA SER A 31 4.26 13.94 -15.06
C SER A 31 4.22 12.63 -15.85
N VAL A 32 5.13 11.72 -15.52
CA VAL A 32 5.10 10.31 -15.92
C VAL A 32 5.31 9.50 -14.64
N ASN A 33 4.49 8.47 -14.40
CA ASN A 33 4.52 7.64 -13.18
C ASN A 33 4.61 8.46 -11.88
N ASN A 34 3.80 9.53 -11.77
CA ASN A 34 3.75 10.46 -10.63
C ASN A 34 5.05 11.23 -10.32
N VAL A 35 6.00 11.27 -11.26
CA VAL A 35 7.18 12.15 -11.19
C VAL A 35 6.89 13.41 -11.99
N TYR A 36 6.67 14.53 -11.29
CA TYR A 36 6.28 15.81 -11.88
C TYR A 36 7.47 16.61 -12.39
N ALA A 37 7.28 17.34 -13.49
CA ALA A 37 8.19 18.39 -13.94
C ALA A 37 8.02 19.64 -13.06
N CYS A 38 9.14 20.33 -12.79
CA CYS A 38 9.19 21.46 -11.88
C CYS A 38 9.97 22.64 -12.47
N GLY A 39 9.64 23.86 -12.01
CA GLY A 39 10.37 25.09 -12.35
C GLY A 39 10.10 26.22 -11.35
N PRO A 40 10.96 27.25 -11.24
CA PRO A 40 12.32 27.28 -11.75
C PRO A 40 13.25 26.54 -10.77
N ILE A 41 14.29 25.87 -11.27
CA ILE A 41 15.41 25.45 -10.41
C ILE A 41 16.31 26.67 -10.19
N PRO A 42 16.90 26.88 -8.99
CA PRO A 42 17.75 28.03 -8.70
C PRO A 42 18.80 28.28 -9.78
N THR A 43 18.87 29.53 -10.23
CA THR A 43 19.78 30.00 -11.28
C THR A 43 21.23 29.65 -10.95
N GLY A 44 21.90 28.93 -11.87
CA GLY A 44 23.33 28.64 -11.76
C GLY A 44 23.86 27.54 -12.69
N SER A 45 22.99 26.71 -13.27
CA SER A 45 23.43 25.56 -14.08
C SER A 45 22.55 25.37 -15.32
N GLY A 46 22.64 26.32 -16.26
CA GLY A 46 22.02 26.22 -17.58
C GLY A 46 22.50 24.96 -18.30
N GLY A 47 21.66 23.92 -18.31
CA GLY A 47 21.96 22.62 -18.91
C GLY A 47 21.42 21.42 -18.13
N TRP A 48 21.04 21.58 -16.85
CA TRP A 48 20.82 20.42 -15.97
C TRP A 48 19.38 20.06 -15.65
N GLN A 49 18.40 20.91 -15.99
CA GLN A 49 17.00 20.69 -15.61
C GLN A 49 16.41 19.44 -16.29
N CYS A 50 16.70 19.23 -17.58
CA CYS A 50 16.19 18.04 -18.28
C CYS A 50 16.82 16.73 -17.79
N THR A 51 18.11 16.75 -17.46
CA THR A 51 18.83 15.60 -16.88
C THR A 51 18.40 15.34 -15.44
N GLU A 52 18.10 16.39 -14.66
CA GLU A 52 17.59 16.28 -13.29
C GLU A 52 16.25 15.55 -13.30
N TYR A 53 15.29 15.97 -14.13
CA TYR A 53 14.00 15.28 -14.24
C TYR A 53 14.16 13.81 -14.59
N SER A 54 14.98 13.50 -15.60
CA SER A 54 15.20 12.13 -16.04
C SER A 54 15.92 11.29 -14.96
N ALA A 55 16.84 11.90 -14.20
CA ALA A 55 17.53 11.24 -13.09
C ALA A 55 16.59 10.98 -11.91
N ARG A 56 15.78 11.97 -11.54
CA ARG A 56 14.74 11.85 -10.52
C ARG A 56 13.73 10.79 -10.91
N TYR A 57 13.27 10.77 -12.16
CA TYR A 57 12.39 9.71 -12.66
C TYR A 57 13.05 8.33 -12.56
N PHE A 58 14.27 8.18 -13.04
CA PHE A 58 14.99 6.90 -13.01
C PHE A 58 15.20 6.42 -11.57
N GLN A 59 15.52 7.31 -10.64
CA GLN A 59 15.65 6.95 -9.23
C GLN A 59 14.30 6.60 -8.59
N SER A 60 13.27 7.43 -8.79
CA SER A 60 11.95 7.23 -8.19
C SER A 60 11.20 6.02 -8.73
N VAL A 61 11.38 5.69 -10.02
CA VAL A 61 10.63 4.62 -10.71
C VAL A 61 11.43 3.33 -10.83
N ILE A 62 12.74 3.42 -11.06
CA ILE A 62 13.61 2.25 -11.27
C ILE A 62 14.42 1.90 -10.00
N GLY A 63 14.49 2.80 -9.02
CA GLY A 63 15.24 2.57 -7.77
C GLY A 63 16.76 2.55 -7.97
N LYS A 64 17.27 3.12 -9.07
CA LYS A 64 18.70 3.12 -9.43
C LYS A 64 19.20 4.54 -9.64
N SER A 65 20.46 4.79 -9.33
CA SER A 65 21.05 6.13 -9.46
C SER A 65 21.45 6.45 -10.91
N ALA A 66 21.05 7.63 -11.37
CA ALA A 66 21.47 8.26 -12.62
C ALA A 66 22.45 9.43 -12.38
N ASP A 67 23.07 9.51 -11.20
CA ASP A 67 23.91 10.64 -10.81
C ASP A 67 25.15 10.79 -11.69
N GLY A 68 25.59 12.04 -11.88
CA GLY A 68 26.79 12.38 -12.63
C GLY A 68 26.67 12.26 -14.16
N ILE A 69 25.46 12.15 -14.70
CA ILE A 69 25.21 12.19 -16.15
C ILE A 69 25.13 13.65 -16.62
N PRO A 70 26.07 14.13 -17.47
CA PRO A 70 26.31 15.56 -17.63
C PRO A 70 25.44 16.28 -18.67
N THR A 71 24.78 15.54 -19.56
CA THR A 71 24.15 16.12 -20.76
C THR A 71 22.93 15.30 -21.15
N GLY A 72 21.88 15.94 -21.67
CA GLY A 72 20.70 15.25 -22.18
C GLY A 72 21.02 14.29 -23.33
N MET A 73 21.95 14.66 -24.23
CA MET A 73 22.29 13.81 -25.38
C MET A 73 22.91 12.44 -25.02
N SER A 74 23.58 12.35 -23.87
CA SER A 74 24.29 11.13 -23.46
C SER A 74 23.52 10.30 -22.43
N PHE A 75 22.37 10.79 -21.95
CA PHE A 75 21.69 10.22 -20.78
C PHE A 75 21.37 8.73 -20.95
N ALA A 76 20.63 8.36 -21.99
CA ALA A 76 20.28 6.97 -22.25
C ALA A 76 21.52 6.07 -22.44
N SER A 77 22.53 6.52 -23.18
CA SER A 77 23.78 5.77 -23.37
C SER A 77 24.56 5.55 -22.06
N LYS A 78 24.54 6.53 -21.15
CA LYS A 78 25.20 6.44 -19.84
C LYS A 78 24.43 5.52 -18.89
N ILE A 79 23.10 5.53 -18.94
CA ILE A 79 22.26 4.57 -18.21
C ILE A 79 22.55 3.16 -18.70
N ASN A 80 22.53 2.91 -20.02
CA ASN A 80 22.86 1.58 -20.57
C ASN A 80 24.29 1.15 -20.21
N SER A 81 25.28 2.03 -20.29
CA SER A 81 26.66 1.70 -19.89
C SER A 81 26.79 1.37 -18.41
N ARG A 82 25.98 1.98 -17.53
CA ARG A 82 25.97 1.71 -16.08
C ARG A 82 25.13 0.49 -15.74
N TYR A 83 24.07 0.25 -16.51
CA TYR A 83 23.05 -0.76 -16.29
C TYR A 83 22.73 -1.48 -17.61
N PRO A 84 23.59 -2.41 -18.05
CA PRO A 84 23.47 -3.05 -19.37
C PRO A 84 22.18 -3.85 -19.58
N GLN A 85 21.46 -4.17 -18.49
CA GLN A 85 20.15 -4.82 -18.56
C GLN A 85 19.05 -3.94 -19.16
N PHE A 86 19.28 -2.63 -19.29
CA PHE A 86 18.37 -1.72 -19.99
C PHE A 86 18.92 -1.42 -21.39
N PRO A 87 18.36 -2.02 -22.46
CA PRO A 87 18.90 -1.89 -23.81
C PRO A 87 18.90 -0.43 -24.31
N LEU A 88 19.96 -0.04 -25.03
CA LEU A 88 20.01 1.21 -25.77
C LEU A 88 19.43 0.99 -27.17
N MET A 89 18.43 1.79 -27.53
CA MET A 89 17.71 1.72 -28.80
C MET A 89 17.95 2.97 -29.64
N GLN A 90 17.74 2.84 -30.95
CA GLN A 90 17.90 3.90 -31.95
C GLN A 90 16.65 3.95 -32.84
N PRO A 91 16.26 5.13 -33.35
CA PRO A 91 15.17 5.25 -34.30
C PRO A 91 15.38 4.40 -35.55
N ALA A 92 14.36 3.65 -35.91
CA ALA A 92 14.27 2.92 -37.18
C ALA A 92 12.80 2.74 -37.56
N PRO A 93 12.48 2.40 -38.82
CA PRO A 93 11.11 2.10 -39.20
C PRO A 93 10.49 1.03 -38.30
N ASN A 94 9.31 1.31 -37.74
CA ASN A 94 8.59 0.47 -36.78
C ASN A 94 9.29 0.25 -35.42
N VAL A 95 10.34 1.00 -35.12
CA VAL A 95 11.03 0.95 -33.81
C VAL A 95 10.72 2.24 -33.05
N LEU A 96 9.84 2.12 -32.04
CA LEU A 96 9.35 3.22 -31.21
C LEU A 96 9.64 2.93 -29.72
N PRO A 97 9.82 3.96 -28.90
CA PRO A 97 9.96 3.84 -27.46
C PRO A 97 8.60 3.57 -26.82
N ALA A 98 8.62 3.04 -25.60
CA ALA A 98 7.44 2.88 -24.77
C ALA A 98 7.28 4.07 -23.80
N SER A 99 6.07 4.27 -23.28
CA SER A 99 5.87 5.19 -22.15
C SER A 99 6.75 4.74 -20.96
N GLY A 100 7.46 5.71 -20.37
CA GLY A 100 8.46 5.49 -19.33
C GLY A 100 9.88 5.26 -19.83
N ASP A 101 10.11 5.03 -21.13
CA ASP A 101 11.47 5.04 -21.67
C ASP A 101 12.08 6.45 -21.55
N ILE A 102 13.40 6.52 -21.37
CA ILE A 102 14.11 7.80 -21.31
C ILE A 102 14.80 8.03 -22.66
N VAL A 103 14.38 9.10 -23.34
CA VAL A 103 14.91 9.50 -24.64
C VAL A 103 15.99 10.56 -24.48
N SER A 104 17.11 10.38 -25.17
CA SER A 104 18.18 11.34 -25.36
C SER A 104 18.14 11.90 -26.78
N MET A 105 18.30 13.21 -26.88
CA MET A 105 18.14 13.99 -28.11
C MET A 105 19.38 14.86 -28.33
N SER A 106 19.85 14.93 -29.57
CA SER A 106 20.89 15.86 -30.01
C SER A 106 20.52 16.47 -31.37
N GLY A 107 21.17 17.59 -31.69
CA GLY A 107 20.98 18.31 -32.94
C GLY A 107 22.33 18.69 -33.58
N PRO A 108 22.32 19.62 -34.55
CA PRO A 108 23.52 20.06 -35.27
C PRO A 108 24.60 20.69 -34.37
N GLN A 109 25.78 20.93 -34.95
CA GLN A 109 27.10 21.15 -34.30
C GLN A 109 27.18 22.09 -33.08
N ASP A 110 26.20 22.95 -32.81
CA ASP A 110 26.19 23.88 -31.67
C ASP A 110 25.29 23.43 -30.49
N ASN A 111 24.65 22.26 -30.56
CA ASN A 111 23.81 21.69 -29.50
C ASN A 111 24.51 20.52 -28.77
N SER A 112 25.67 20.78 -28.19
CA SER A 112 26.51 19.77 -27.50
C SER A 112 25.98 19.31 -26.13
N ILE A 113 24.94 19.96 -25.59
CA ILE A 113 24.28 19.57 -24.34
C ILE A 113 23.14 18.57 -24.64
N GLY A 114 22.47 18.75 -25.78
CA GLY A 114 21.29 17.98 -26.14
C GLY A 114 20.13 18.16 -25.16
N HIS A 115 19.17 17.25 -25.24
CA HIS A 115 18.01 17.22 -24.37
C HIS A 115 17.65 15.79 -23.98
N THR A 116 16.93 15.64 -22.88
CA THR A 116 16.44 14.34 -22.42
C THR A 116 15.09 14.51 -21.77
N GLY A 117 14.29 13.45 -21.82
CA GLY A 117 12.99 13.42 -21.17
C GLY A 117 12.45 12.01 -21.08
N VAL A 118 11.36 11.88 -20.34
CA VAL A 118 10.67 10.59 -20.15
C VAL A 118 9.51 10.54 -21.12
N ILE A 119 9.43 9.49 -21.95
CA ILE A 119 8.31 9.31 -22.87
C ILE A 119 7.02 9.20 -22.08
N ALA A 120 6.09 10.11 -22.34
CA ALA A 120 4.80 10.14 -21.71
C ALA A 120 3.81 9.26 -22.48
N ASP A 121 3.83 9.39 -23.80
CA ASP A 121 2.82 8.82 -24.69
C ASP A 121 3.33 8.73 -26.12
N VAL A 122 2.96 7.68 -26.84
CA VAL A 122 3.25 7.50 -28.27
C VAL A 122 1.91 7.32 -28.98
N THR A 123 1.33 8.44 -29.45
CA THR A 123 0.00 8.45 -30.07
C THR A 123 0.03 8.81 -31.54
N GLY A 124 -0.76 8.09 -32.33
CA GLY A 124 -1.06 8.45 -33.71
C GLY A 124 0.12 8.35 -34.68
N VAL A 125 1.08 7.45 -34.44
CA VAL A 125 2.08 7.07 -35.46
C VAL A 125 1.45 6.07 -36.42
N ASP A 126 1.21 6.50 -37.66
CA ASP A 126 0.63 5.67 -38.71
C ASP A 126 1.64 4.68 -39.30
N ALA A 127 1.17 3.76 -40.15
CA ALA A 127 2.02 2.78 -40.84
C ALA A 127 3.08 3.42 -41.76
N ASN A 128 2.90 4.69 -42.14
CA ASN A 128 3.85 5.44 -42.95
C ASN A 128 4.88 6.18 -42.08
N GLY A 129 4.81 6.06 -40.74
CA GLY A 129 5.71 6.72 -39.82
C GLY A 129 5.42 8.21 -39.64
N ASN A 130 4.17 8.65 -39.80
CA ASN A 130 3.73 10.00 -39.47
C ASN A 130 3.02 10.00 -38.12
N GLY A 131 3.39 10.89 -37.20
CA GLY A 131 2.75 10.96 -35.89
C GLY A 131 3.47 11.83 -34.89
N THR A 132 3.19 11.63 -33.60
CA THR A 132 3.83 12.41 -32.51
C THR A 132 4.10 11.52 -31.29
N ILE A 133 5.30 11.67 -30.73
CA ILE A 133 5.67 11.14 -29.42
C ILE A 133 5.67 12.30 -28.43
N LYS A 134 4.99 12.15 -27.29
CA LYS A 134 4.99 13.12 -26.20
C LYS A 134 5.96 12.69 -25.13
N PHE A 135 6.68 13.63 -24.53
CA PHE A 135 7.58 13.38 -23.42
C PHE A 135 7.49 14.49 -22.37
N VAL A 136 7.88 14.16 -21.14
CA VAL A 136 7.97 15.11 -20.03
C VAL A 136 9.42 15.47 -19.79
N ALA A 137 9.69 16.75 -19.65
CA ALA A 137 10.98 17.31 -19.29
C ALA A 137 10.79 18.69 -18.66
N GLU A 138 11.64 19.03 -17.68
CA GLU A 138 11.57 20.33 -17.02
C GLU A 138 11.83 21.53 -17.96
N ASN A 139 12.50 21.30 -19.08
CA ASN A 139 12.75 22.32 -20.12
C ASN A 139 11.78 22.21 -21.32
N GLY A 140 10.63 21.57 -21.12
CA GLY A 140 9.57 21.52 -22.12
C GLY A 140 8.79 22.84 -22.22
N ASN A 141 7.50 22.74 -22.54
CA ASN A 141 6.58 23.87 -22.54
C ASN A 141 6.29 24.40 -21.12
N SER A 142 5.40 25.40 -21.00
CA SER A 142 4.99 25.98 -19.71
C SER A 142 4.47 24.98 -18.68
N ASN A 143 4.09 23.79 -19.14
CA ASN A 143 3.57 22.72 -18.31
C ASN A 143 4.57 21.56 -18.14
N GLY A 144 5.81 21.68 -18.64
CA GLY A 144 6.84 20.64 -18.52
C GLY A 144 6.67 19.46 -19.49
N GLY A 145 5.84 19.60 -20.52
CA GLY A 145 5.68 18.60 -21.59
C GLY A 145 6.26 19.08 -22.92
N ASP A 146 6.63 18.18 -23.81
CA ASP A 146 7.05 18.52 -25.18
C ASP A 146 6.83 17.33 -26.13
N THR A 147 7.12 17.51 -27.42
CA THR A 147 6.76 16.59 -28.50
C THR A 147 7.90 16.34 -29.48
N ILE A 148 8.03 15.10 -29.91
CA ILE A 148 8.83 14.68 -31.06
C ILE A 148 7.86 14.36 -32.20
N ARG A 149 8.05 15.00 -33.35
CA ARG A 149 7.25 14.78 -34.55
C ARG A 149 7.89 13.72 -35.43
N LEU A 150 7.06 12.83 -35.96
CA LEU A 150 7.46 11.85 -36.95
C LEU A 150 6.82 12.21 -38.28
N ALA A 151 7.63 12.27 -39.33
CA ALA A 151 7.18 12.41 -40.72
C ALA A 151 7.96 11.41 -41.58
N GLY A 152 7.30 10.34 -42.06
CA GLY A 152 7.98 9.30 -42.83
C GLY A 152 9.08 8.56 -42.05
N TRP A 153 8.89 8.30 -40.75
CA TRP A 153 9.89 7.75 -39.83
C TRP A 153 11.09 8.66 -39.53
N ILE A 154 11.07 9.91 -40.00
CA ILE A 154 12.05 10.93 -39.64
C ILE A 154 11.59 11.61 -38.35
N TRP A 155 12.42 11.57 -37.33
CA TRP A 155 12.15 12.16 -36.03
C TRP A 155 12.69 13.58 -35.98
N THR A 156 11.89 14.52 -35.50
CA THR A 156 12.30 15.91 -35.29
C THR A 156 11.66 16.47 -34.03
N SER A 157 12.41 17.21 -33.24
CA SER A 157 11.88 17.98 -32.11
C SER A 157 12.33 19.44 -32.21
N GLY A 158 11.48 20.35 -31.76
CA GLY A 158 11.73 21.79 -31.79
C GLY A 158 11.40 22.50 -33.12
N PRO A 159 12.04 23.66 -33.39
CA PRO A 159 11.79 24.47 -34.58
C PRO A 159 12.12 23.74 -35.89
N THR A 160 11.49 24.15 -37.00
CA THR A 160 11.74 23.57 -38.33
C THR A 160 13.10 23.94 -38.92
N SER A 161 13.73 25.01 -38.43
CA SER A 161 15.07 25.40 -38.87
C SER A 161 16.11 24.44 -38.32
N THR A 162 16.81 23.74 -39.21
CA THR A 162 17.88 22.78 -38.87
C THR A 162 19.14 23.45 -38.31
N THR A 163 19.14 24.77 -38.10
CA THR A 163 20.21 25.53 -37.45
C THR A 163 19.77 26.10 -36.10
N ALA A 164 18.53 25.86 -35.67
CA ALA A 164 18.03 26.37 -34.40
C ALA A 164 18.62 25.58 -33.22
N TYR A 165 18.94 26.29 -32.14
CA TYR A 165 19.58 25.74 -30.93
C TYR A 165 18.76 24.62 -30.25
N TYR A 166 17.44 24.59 -30.41
CA TYR A 166 16.55 23.55 -29.89
C TYR A 166 15.99 22.62 -30.98
N HIS A 167 16.59 22.59 -32.16
CA HIS A 167 16.28 21.59 -33.18
C HIS A 167 17.03 20.30 -32.86
N PHE A 168 16.29 19.20 -32.73
CA PHE A 168 16.86 17.86 -32.51
C PHE A 168 16.43 16.94 -33.66
N ASP A 169 17.42 16.29 -34.29
CA ASP A 169 17.27 15.38 -35.42
C ASP A 169 17.94 14.01 -35.17
N SER A 170 18.61 13.86 -34.02
CA SER A 170 19.32 12.66 -33.62
C SER A 170 18.79 12.18 -32.27
N PHE A 171 18.40 10.92 -32.18
CA PHE A 171 17.71 10.38 -31.00
C PHE A 171 18.26 9.00 -30.64
N ASN A 172 18.26 8.67 -29.36
CA ASN A 172 18.38 7.32 -28.85
C ASN A 172 17.61 7.22 -27.53
N TRP A 173 17.26 6.02 -27.09
CA TRP A 173 16.57 5.87 -25.80
C TRP A 173 16.97 4.59 -25.10
N VAL A 174 16.82 4.59 -23.78
CA VAL A 174 17.02 3.40 -22.96
C VAL A 174 15.68 2.77 -22.66
N GLN A 175 15.54 1.47 -22.95
CA GLN A 175 14.33 0.70 -22.68
C GLN A 175 14.29 0.27 -21.21
N LEU A 176 13.33 0.80 -20.47
CA LEU A 176 13.22 0.55 -19.01
C LEU A 176 12.24 -0.57 -18.65
N GLY A 177 11.54 -1.12 -19.63
CA GLY A 177 10.71 -2.32 -19.45
C GLY A 177 9.39 -2.08 -18.69
N THR A 178 8.91 -0.84 -18.61
CA THR A 178 7.65 -0.48 -17.94
C THR A 178 6.37 -0.65 -18.78
N ALA A 179 6.43 -1.14 -20.04
CA ALA A 179 5.31 -1.75 -20.79
C ALA A 179 5.78 -2.33 -22.17
N PRO A 180 5.05 -3.30 -22.78
CA PRO A 180 5.55 -4.17 -23.87
C PRO A 180 5.47 -3.55 -25.29
N SER A 181 6.25 -4.12 -26.21
CA SER A 181 6.29 -3.76 -27.64
C SER A 181 5.01 -4.18 -28.40
N PRO A 182 4.64 -3.45 -29.48
CA PRO A 182 3.41 -3.72 -30.23
C PRO A 182 3.59 -4.87 -31.23
N GLN A 183 2.83 -5.96 -31.04
CA GLN A 183 2.49 -6.92 -32.10
C GLN A 183 0.96 -6.91 -32.34
N PRO A 184 0.51 -7.35 -33.54
CA PRO A 184 -0.76 -6.94 -34.16
C PRO A 184 -1.96 -7.19 -33.25
N GLN A 185 -2.89 -6.23 -33.22
CA GLN A 185 -4.08 -6.21 -32.37
C GLN A 185 -4.63 -7.61 -32.04
N PRO A 186 -4.51 -8.06 -30.78
CA PRO A 186 -5.49 -8.95 -30.20
C PRO A 186 -6.72 -8.11 -29.85
N SER A 187 -7.88 -8.76 -29.96
CA SER A 187 -9.20 -8.32 -29.49
C SER A 187 -9.15 -7.51 -28.17
N PRO A 188 -10.07 -6.57 -27.93
CA PRO A 188 -10.00 -5.61 -26.81
C PRO A 188 -9.51 -6.28 -25.52
N GLN A 189 -8.31 -5.89 -25.06
CA GLN A 189 -7.81 -6.36 -23.78
C GLN A 189 -8.69 -5.78 -22.66
N PRO A 190 -9.08 -6.60 -21.67
CA PRO A 190 -9.82 -6.11 -20.50
C PRO A 190 -9.05 -4.96 -19.86
N GLN A 191 -9.76 -3.90 -19.44
CA GLN A 191 -9.18 -2.90 -18.55
C GLN A 191 -8.46 -3.61 -17.38
N PRO A 192 -7.32 -3.10 -16.87
CA PRO A 192 -6.82 -3.57 -15.59
C PRO A 192 -7.99 -3.56 -14.60
N PRO A 193 -8.19 -4.63 -13.82
CA PRO A 193 -9.33 -4.71 -12.93
C PRO A 193 -9.37 -3.43 -12.08
N PRO A 194 -10.55 -2.80 -11.92
CA PRO A 194 -10.69 -1.63 -11.07
C PRO A 194 -9.97 -1.89 -9.75
N GLN A 195 -9.13 -0.95 -9.31
CA GLN A 195 -8.65 -1.02 -7.94
C GLN A 195 -9.89 -1.03 -7.04
N PRO A 196 -9.95 -1.91 -6.03
CA PRO A 196 -11.07 -1.91 -5.12
C PRO A 196 -11.09 -0.58 -4.37
N GLN A 197 -12.22 0.11 -4.44
CA GLN A 197 -12.51 1.17 -3.47
C GLN A 197 -12.92 0.48 -2.17
N SER A 198 -12.34 0.89 -1.03
CA SER A 198 -12.74 0.29 0.24
C SER A 198 -14.17 0.75 0.60
N ASN A 199 -15.16 -0.15 0.49
CA ASN A 199 -16.45 0.05 1.16
C ASN A 199 -16.43 -0.49 2.59
N GLY A 200 -15.34 -1.13 2.99
CA GLY A 200 -15.10 -1.57 4.35
C GLY A 200 -14.71 -0.41 5.26
N ARG A 201 -15.11 -0.50 6.52
CA ARG A 201 -14.66 0.41 7.58
C ARG A 201 -13.24 0.10 8.06
N GLN A 202 -12.67 -1.04 7.66
CA GLN A 202 -11.47 -1.62 8.25
C GLN A 202 -10.46 -2.12 7.22
N ILE A 203 -9.21 -2.09 7.65
CA ILE A 203 -8.08 -2.79 7.05
C ILE A 203 -7.49 -3.74 8.11
N SER A 204 -7.30 -5.00 7.73
CA SER A 204 -6.59 -5.98 8.54
C SER A 204 -5.15 -6.07 8.07
N VAL A 205 -4.21 -6.28 8.99
CA VAL A 205 -2.79 -6.44 8.67
C VAL A 205 -2.24 -7.70 9.35
N ALA A 206 -1.36 -8.41 8.64
CA ALA A 206 -0.51 -9.45 9.21
C ALA A 206 0.94 -9.22 8.78
N ARG A 207 1.85 -9.16 9.75
CA ARG A 207 3.28 -9.03 9.48
C ARG A 207 3.90 -10.38 9.19
N TYR A 208 4.65 -10.46 8.11
CA TYR A 208 5.46 -11.62 7.79
C TYR A 208 6.62 -11.77 8.77
N SER A 209 7.13 -12.98 8.93
CA SER A 209 8.19 -13.30 9.90
C SER A 209 9.54 -12.61 9.64
N ASP A 210 9.74 -12.03 8.45
CA ASP A 210 10.92 -11.21 8.15
C ASP A 210 10.89 -9.84 8.86
N GLY A 211 9.75 -9.44 9.42
CA GLY A 211 9.56 -8.17 10.11
C GLY A 211 9.47 -6.94 9.19
N VAL A 212 9.49 -7.13 7.87
CA VAL A 212 9.51 -6.07 6.85
C VAL A 212 8.22 -6.10 6.03
N ARG A 213 7.79 -7.28 5.58
CA ARG A 213 6.58 -7.43 4.78
C ARG A 213 5.33 -7.35 5.67
N ASN A 214 4.37 -6.55 5.22
CA ASN A 214 3.00 -6.52 5.71
C ASN A 214 2.07 -7.02 4.62
N ASP A 215 1.18 -7.93 5.00
CA ASP A 215 0.05 -8.37 4.19
C ASP A 215 -1.22 -7.69 4.70
N PHE A 216 -2.06 -7.24 3.79
CA PHE A 216 -3.26 -6.46 4.07
C PHE A 216 -4.48 -7.14 3.48
N ALA A 217 -5.61 -7.02 4.18
CA ALA A 217 -6.91 -7.41 3.68
C ALA A 217 -7.92 -6.29 3.84
N ILE A 218 -8.74 -6.10 2.79
CA ILE A 218 -9.85 -5.16 2.78
C ILE A 218 -11.08 -5.81 2.15
N ARG A 219 -12.24 -5.23 2.45
CA ARG A 219 -13.49 -5.44 1.70
C ARG A 219 -13.64 -4.32 0.67
N GLY A 220 -13.76 -4.68 -0.61
CA GLY A 220 -13.91 -3.75 -1.74
C GLY A 220 -15.30 -3.75 -2.38
N THR A 221 -15.62 -2.72 -3.18
CA THR A 221 -16.85 -2.62 -3.99
C THR A 221 -16.65 -3.17 -5.40
N THR A 222 -17.12 -4.39 -5.72
CA THR A 222 -16.90 -4.87 -7.08
C THR A 222 -18.01 -5.66 -7.75
N ASP A 223 -19.21 -5.75 -7.17
CA ASP A 223 -20.35 -6.18 -7.97
C ASP A 223 -21.57 -5.26 -7.88
N SER A 224 -22.35 -5.30 -8.97
CA SER A 224 -23.62 -4.58 -9.13
C SER A 224 -24.72 -5.08 -8.17
N SER A 225 -24.43 -6.09 -7.33
CA SER A 225 -25.35 -6.64 -6.34
C SER A 225 -25.14 -6.07 -4.93
N GLY A 226 -24.09 -5.25 -4.73
CA GLY A 226 -23.77 -4.62 -3.44
C GLY A 226 -22.99 -5.52 -2.49
N VAL A 227 -22.54 -6.69 -2.97
CA VAL A 227 -21.72 -7.62 -2.19
C VAL A 227 -20.25 -7.19 -2.30
N GLY A 228 -19.58 -7.05 -1.15
CA GLY A 228 -18.17 -6.64 -1.12
C GLY A 228 -17.25 -7.83 -1.35
N LEU A 229 -16.25 -7.69 -2.22
CA LEU A 229 -15.28 -8.75 -2.45
C LEU A 229 -14.09 -8.63 -1.48
N ALA A 230 -13.54 -9.77 -1.07
CA ALA A 230 -12.29 -9.82 -0.32
C ALA A 230 -11.09 -9.55 -1.24
N TYR A 231 -10.16 -8.72 -0.78
CA TYR A 231 -8.92 -8.39 -1.47
C TYR A 231 -7.71 -8.56 -0.57
N HIS A 232 -6.61 -9.02 -1.16
CA HIS A 232 -5.30 -9.16 -0.54
C HIS A 232 -4.27 -8.24 -1.20
N GLY A 233 -3.42 -7.63 -0.39
CA GLY A 233 -2.34 -6.76 -0.83
C GLY A 233 -1.12 -6.97 0.06
N LEU A 234 0.07 -6.56 -0.41
CA LEU A 234 1.28 -6.60 0.40
C LEU A 234 2.20 -5.43 0.13
N ALA A 235 2.90 -4.97 1.17
CA ALA A 235 3.91 -3.92 1.12
C ALA A 235 5.15 -4.31 1.95
N PHE A 236 6.34 -3.91 1.52
CA PHE A 236 7.59 -4.10 2.26
C PHE A 236 8.04 -2.84 3.01
N ASP A 237 7.58 -1.67 2.59
CA ASP A 237 7.83 -0.39 3.24
C ASP A 237 6.66 0.03 4.15
N GLY A 238 5.63 -0.82 4.26
CA GLY A 238 4.40 -0.56 5.00
C GLY A 238 3.45 0.46 4.37
N THR A 239 3.80 1.10 3.25
CA THR A 239 3.02 2.24 2.70
C THR A 239 2.70 2.13 1.22
N THR A 240 3.43 1.32 0.46
CA THR A 240 3.24 1.13 -0.98
C THR A 240 3.02 -0.33 -1.31
N LEU A 241 1.91 -0.62 -2.01
CA LEU A 241 1.67 -1.96 -2.52
C LEU A 241 2.79 -2.40 -3.46
N SER A 242 3.30 -3.61 -3.25
CA SER A 242 4.31 -4.24 -4.11
C SER A 242 3.72 -4.78 -5.42
N ARG A 243 2.39 -4.91 -5.48
CA ARG A 243 1.61 -5.32 -6.64
C ARG A 243 0.16 -4.83 -6.49
N PRO A 244 -0.63 -4.71 -7.56
CA PRO A 244 -2.05 -4.38 -7.45
C PRO A 244 -2.79 -5.35 -6.51
N TRP A 245 -3.88 -4.88 -5.90
CA TRP A 245 -4.76 -5.72 -5.09
C TRP A 245 -5.15 -7.01 -5.83
N GLU A 246 -4.99 -8.14 -5.15
CA GLU A 246 -5.40 -9.45 -5.60
C GLU A 246 -6.80 -9.74 -5.08
N SER A 247 -7.77 -9.97 -5.97
CA SER A 247 -9.10 -10.41 -5.54
C SER A 247 -9.04 -11.86 -5.08
N LEU A 248 -9.64 -12.13 -3.92
CA LEU A 248 -9.83 -13.49 -3.41
C LEU A 248 -11.15 -14.12 -3.92
N ASN A 249 -11.77 -13.50 -4.93
CA ASN A 249 -12.86 -14.00 -5.77
C ASN A 249 -14.11 -14.50 -5.03
N VAL A 250 -14.45 -13.90 -3.89
CA VAL A 250 -15.66 -14.24 -3.13
C VAL A 250 -16.27 -13.02 -2.45
N GLY A 251 -17.60 -13.01 -2.38
CA GLY A 251 -18.38 -12.03 -1.66
C GLY A 251 -18.37 -12.28 -0.15
N MET A 252 -18.11 -11.24 0.63
CA MET A 252 -17.98 -11.27 2.09
C MET A 252 -18.75 -10.11 2.74
N LEU A 253 -19.18 -10.31 3.99
CA LEU A 253 -19.93 -9.32 4.74
C LEU A 253 -19.04 -8.25 5.41
N GLY A 254 -17.79 -8.59 5.78
CA GLY A 254 -16.86 -7.65 6.41
C GLY A 254 -15.42 -7.80 5.95
N THR A 255 -14.50 -7.15 6.66
CA THR A 255 -13.07 -7.19 6.33
C THR A 255 -12.49 -8.55 6.73
N PRO A 256 -11.76 -9.25 5.83
CA PRO A 256 -11.10 -10.50 6.18
C PRO A 256 -10.05 -10.31 7.28
N ALA A 257 -9.86 -11.31 8.13
CA ALA A 257 -8.72 -11.39 9.04
C ALA A 257 -7.55 -12.14 8.38
N LEU A 258 -6.33 -11.76 8.74
CA LEU A 258 -5.09 -12.33 8.25
C LEU A 258 -4.23 -12.80 9.41
N VAL A 259 -3.67 -14.00 9.32
CA VAL A 259 -2.69 -14.51 10.29
C VAL A 259 -1.61 -15.29 9.55
N TRP A 260 -0.35 -14.91 9.75
CA TRP A 260 0.77 -15.77 9.39
C TRP A 260 0.91 -16.90 10.42
N ASN A 261 1.23 -18.11 9.99
CA ASN A 261 1.66 -19.16 10.92
C ASN A 261 3.03 -18.81 11.53
N SER A 262 3.37 -19.41 12.68
CA SER A 262 4.57 -19.00 13.43
C SER A 262 5.88 -19.32 12.70
N ALA A 263 5.84 -20.23 11.73
CA ALA A 263 6.96 -20.56 10.86
C ALA A 263 7.15 -19.57 9.69
N GLY A 264 6.19 -18.68 9.43
CA GLY A 264 6.22 -17.77 8.26
C GLY A 264 6.15 -18.52 6.93
N THR A 265 5.51 -19.69 6.88
CA THR A 265 5.40 -20.50 5.66
C THR A 265 4.01 -20.47 5.05
N ARG A 266 3.02 -20.02 5.81
CA ARG A 266 1.61 -19.98 5.39
C ARG A 266 0.90 -18.75 5.95
N LEU A 267 0.17 -18.06 5.08
CA LEU A 267 -0.77 -17.01 5.43
C LEU A 267 -2.19 -17.58 5.40
N ASP A 268 -2.90 -17.50 6.51
CA ASP A 268 -4.29 -17.88 6.63
C ASP A 268 -5.19 -16.64 6.54
N VAL A 269 -6.29 -16.78 5.81
CA VAL A 269 -7.31 -15.75 5.60
C VAL A 269 -8.64 -16.27 6.07
N TYR A 270 -9.32 -15.48 6.89
CA TYR A 270 -10.64 -15.82 7.43
C TYR A 270 -11.63 -14.71 7.09
N ALA A 271 -12.84 -15.07 6.69
CA ALA A 271 -13.87 -14.09 6.37
C ALA A 271 -15.28 -14.64 6.61
N ILE A 272 -16.25 -13.73 6.78
CA ILE A 272 -17.67 -14.09 6.87
C ILE A 272 -18.31 -13.97 5.49
N GLY A 273 -18.81 -15.09 4.97
CA GLY A 273 -19.52 -15.18 3.71
C GLY A 273 -20.87 -14.48 3.74
N THR A 274 -21.47 -14.26 2.56
CA THR A 274 -22.80 -13.64 2.42
C THR A 274 -23.95 -14.47 2.99
N ASP A 275 -23.70 -15.74 3.29
CA ASP A 275 -24.57 -16.66 4.02
C ASP A 275 -24.39 -16.57 5.55
N SER A 276 -23.66 -15.56 6.03
CA SER A 276 -23.29 -15.36 7.44
C SER A 276 -22.45 -16.49 8.05
N ALA A 277 -21.84 -17.38 7.24
CA ALA A 277 -20.95 -18.42 7.75
C ALA A 277 -19.47 -18.00 7.69
N PRO A 278 -18.62 -18.48 8.61
CA PRO A 278 -17.18 -18.27 8.54
C PRO A 278 -16.53 -19.19 7.51
N TYR A 279 -15.56 -18.66 6.77
CA TYR A 279 -14.77 -19.36 5.76
C TYR A 279 -13.27 -19.14 5.97
N HIS A 280 -12.48 -20.09 5.50
CA HIS A 280 -11.02 -20.09 5.52
C HIS A 280 -10.46 -20.30 4.11
N MET A 281 -9.33 -19.65 3.83
CA MET A 281 -8.46 -19.88 2.69
C MET A 281 -7.01 -19.71 3.15
N GLU A 282 -6.07 -20.41 2.50
CA GLU A 282 -4.66 -20.34 2.83
C GLU A 282 -3.78 -20.07 1.60
N TYR A 283 -2.65 -19.41 1.83
CA TYR A 283 -1.55 -19.28 0.88
C TYR A 283 -0.27 -19.83 1.50
N VAL A 284 0.30 -20.85 0.87
CA VAL A 284 1.63 -21.36 1.21
C VAL A 284 2.68 -20.60 0.39
N VAL A 285 3.78 -20.17 1.02
CA VAL A 285 4.84 -19.40 0.36
C VAL A 285 5.37 -20.15 -0.86
N GLY A 286 5.31 -19.48 -2.03
CA GLY A 286 5.73 -20.05 -3.32
C GLY A 286 4.66 -20.90 -4.01
N GLY A 287 3.47 -21.03 -3.41
CA GLY A 287 2.33 -21.78 -3.93
C GLY A 287 1.27 -20.89 -4.56
N GLN A 288 0.02 -21.35 -4.47
CA GLN A 288 -1.19 -20.64 -4.89
C GLN A 288 -2.16 -20.59 -3.70
N TRP A 289 -3.15 -19.70 -3.77
CA TRP A 289 -4.28 -19.71 -2.83
C TRP A 289 -5.05 -21.03 -2.92
N SER A 290 -5.45 -21.58 -1.78
CA SER A 290 -6.39 -22.70 -1.72
C SER A 290 -7.81 -22.26 -2.13
N ALA A 291 -8.73 -23.21 -2.30
CA ALA A 291 -10.14 -22.87 -2.40
C ALA A 291 -10.69 -22.46 -1.02
N TRP A 292 -11.69 -21.57 -0.99
CA TRP A 292 -12.41 -21.27 0.24
C TRP A 292 -13.10 -22.52 0.79
N SER A 293 -12.90 -22.79 2.07
CA SER A 293 -13.57 -23.85 2.81
C SER A 293 -14.38 -23.27 3.96
N GLN A 294 -15.62 -23.73 4.11
CA GLN A 294 -16.49 -23.30 5.20
C GLN A 294 -15.99 -23.86 6.54
N ILE A 295 -15.98 -23.03 7.58
CA ILE A 295 -15.77 -23.43 8.96
C ILE A 295 -17.14 -23.77 9.57
N PRO A 296 -17.42 -25.04 9.92
CA PRO A 296 -18.74 -25.43 10.42
C PRO A 296 -19.08 -24.85 11.80
N GLY A 297 -20.38 -24.74 12.10
CA GLY A 297 -20.89 -24.73 13.49
C GLY A 297 -21.48 -23.43 14.00
N VAL A 298 -21.14 -22.26 13.44
CA VAL A 298 -21.75 -20.97 13.81
C VAL A 298 -22.18 -20.20 12.59
N VAL A 299 -23.34 -19.56 12.70
CA VAL A 299 -23.79 -18.50 11.82
C VAL A 299 -23.56 -17.20 12.58
N SER A 300 -22.69 -16.36 12.03
CA SER A 300 -22.45 -14.99 12.50
C SER A 300 -23.77 -14.21 12.46
N ALA A 301 -23.86 -13.06 13.11
CA ALA A 301 -25.06 -12.24 12.99
C ALA A 301 -25.42 -11.94 11.52
N SER A 302 -26.70 -11.63 11.27
CA SER A 302 -27.15 -11.19 9.96
C SER A 302 -27.09 -9.66 9.92
N GLY A 303 -25.91 -9.11 9.61
CA GLY A 303 -25.68 -7.69 9.39
C GLY A 303 -24.77 -7.46 8.18
N GLY A 304 -24.92 -6.33 7.48
CA GLY A 304 -24.13 -6.05 6.27
C GLY A 304 -22.63 -5.73 6.51
N ALA A 305 -22.09 -5.97 7.72
CA ALA A 305 -20.74 -5.59 8.15
C ALA A 305 -20.13 -6.57 9.18
N GLU A 306 -20.33 -7.88 9.00
CA GLU A 306 -19.83 -8.92 9.91
C GLU A 306 -18.32 -9.14 9.76
N ASN A 307 -17.55 -9.00 10.83
CA ASN A 307 -16.11 -9.27 10.81
C ASN A 307 -15.80 -10.59 11.52
N ILE A 308 -14.69 -11.18 11.16
CA ILE A 308 -14.03 -12.24 11.93
C ILE A 308 -12.68 -11.70 12.35
N THR A 309 -12.23 -12.01 13.56
CA THR A 309 -10.83 -11.76 13.95
C THR A 309 -10.12 -13.08 14.13
N ALA A 310 -8.82 -13.05 13.91
CA ALA A 310 -7.95 -14.20 14.03
C ALA A 310 -6.70 -13.78 14.78
N THR A 311 -6.25 -14.60 15.71
CA THR A 311 -5.03 -14.35 16.47
C THR A 311 -4.15 -15.58 16.49
N GLN A 312 -2.85 -15.37 16.27
CA GLN A 312 -1.87 -16.43 16.26
C GLN A 312 -1.52 -16.83 17.70
N GLY A 313 -1.59 -18.12 18.00
CA GLY A 313 -1.03 -18.69 19.23
C GLY A 313 0.48 -18.89 19.13
N SER A 314 1.15 -18.99 20.27
CA SER A 314 2.61 -19.20 20.30
C SER A 314 3.04 -20.61 19.89
N SER A 315 2.14 -21.61 19.95
CA SER A 315 2.40 -22.95 19.42
C SER A 315 2.27 -22.96 17.90
N ALA A 316 3.14 -23.74 17.23
CA ALA A 316 3.17 -23.82 15.78
C ALA A 316 1.81 -24.24 15.21
N GLY A 317 1.19 -23.35 14.43
CA GLY A 317 -0.08 -23.59 13.76
C GLY A 317 -1.33 -23.25 14.58
N ARG A 318 -1.21 -22.86 15.85
CA ARG A 318 -2.37 -22.43 16.64
C ARG A 318 -2.93 -21.12 16.13
N VAL A 319 -4.22 -21.12 15.81
CA VAL A 319 -4.99 -19.91 15.52
C VAL A 319 -6.29 -19.97 16.30
N ASP A 320 -6.64 -18.86 16.95
CA ASP A 320 -7.92 -18.66 17.62
C ASP A 320 -8.75 -17.65 16.82
N LEU A 321 -10.01 -18.00 16.55
CA LEU A 321 -10.96 -17.19 15.78
C LEU A 321 -12.06 -16.68 16.69
N PHE A 322 -12.50 -15.45 16.43
CA PHE A 322 -13.62 -14.83 17.14
C PHE A 322 -14.62 -14.23 16.18
N VAL A 323 -15.89 -14.45 16.48
CA VAL A 323 -17.03 -13.86 15.77
C VAL A 323 -18.08 -13.37 16.77
N ARG A 324 -18.97 -12.50 16.31
CA ARG A 324 -20.21 -12.19 17.02
C ARG A 324 -21.35 -13.01 16.42
N GLY A 325 -21.96 -13.88 17.23
CA GLY A 325 -23.10 -14.68 16.81
C GLY A 325 -24.38 -13.87 16.62
N ALA A 326 -25.40 -14.46 15.98
CA ALA A 326 -26.70 -13.82 15.74
C ALA A 326 -27.48 -13.43 17.02
N ASN A 327 -27.19 -14.08 18.15
CA ASN A 327 -27.68 -13.69 19.49
C ASN A 327 -26.96 -12.46 20.06
N GLY A 328 -25.91 -11.96 19.39
CA GLY A 328 -25.05 -10.88 19.84
C GLY A 328 -23.89 -11.31 20.71
N ASP A 329 -23.74 -12.60 21.05
CA ASP A 329 -22.66 -13.07 21.92
C ASP A 329 -21.36 -13.32 21.17
N ALA A 330 -20.24 -13.30 21.90
CA ALA A 330 -18.96 -13.72 21.38
C ALA A 330 -18.93 -15.24 21.21
N PHE A 331 -18.49 -15.69 20.04
CA PHE A 331 -18.14 -17.09 19.81
C PHE A 331 -16.67 -17.22 19.49
N HIS A 332 -16.06 -18.30 19.99
CA HIS A 332 -14.66 -18.64 19.78
C HIS A 332 -14.52 -20.05 19.21
N THR A 333 -13.56 -20.25 18.32
CA THR A 333 -13.06 -21.57 17.98
C THR A 333 -11.56 -21.50 17.77
N HIS A 334 -10.90 -22.65 17.71
CA HIS A 334 -9.48 -22.71 17.44
C HIS A 334 -9.11 -23.87 16.52
N SER A 335 -7.97 -23.71 15.89
CA SER A 335 -7.28 -24.75 15.13
C SER A 335 -5.85 -24.86 15.62
N ASN A 336 -5.28 -26.08 15.58
CA ASN A 336 -3.86 -26.30 15.85
C ASN A 336 -3.02 -26.42 14.56
N ASP A 337 -3.67 -26.42 13.41
CA ASP A 337 -3.03 -26.43 12.10
C ASP A 337 -3.47 -25.26 11.21
N GLY A 338 -4.36 -24.38 11.68
CA GLY A 338 -4.93 -23.24 10.96
C GLY A 338 -6.02 -23.58 9.93
N SER A 339 -6.40 -24.85 9.77
CA SER A 339 -7.35 -25.30 8.74
C SER A 339 -8.51 -26.11 9.31
N VAL A 340 -8.27 -26.96 10.30
CA VAL A 340 -9.30 -27.78 10.95
C VAL A 340 -9.68 -27.15 12.29
N PHE A 341 -10.93 -26.71 12.39
CA PHE A 341 -11.44 -26.02 13.58
C PHE A 341 -12.30 -26.92 14.46
N GLY A 342 -12.18 -26.69 15.77
CA GLY A 342 -13.07 -27.30 16.76
C GLY A 342 -14.50 -26.76 16.70
N SER A 343 -15.35 -27.26 17.61
CA SER A 343 -16.67 -26.67 17.83
C SER A 343 -16.52 -25.26 18.38
N TRP A 344 -17.48 -24.39 18.04
CA TRP A 344 -17.53 -23.04 18.57
C TRP A 344 -18.01 -23.04 20.02
N GLU A 345 -17.32 -22.26 20.86
CA GLU A 345 -17.60 -22.01 22.26
C GLU A 345 -18.29 -20.66 22.40
N ASP A 346 -19.44 -20.61 23.09
CA ASP A 346 -20.14 -19.36 23.42
C ASP A 346 -19.49 -18.72 24.64
N LEU A 347 -18.96 -17.51 24.48
CA LEU A 347 -18.31 -16.72 25.52
C LEU A 347 -19.23 -15.61 26.08
N GLY A 348 -20.47 -15.51 25.61
CA GLY A 348 -21.46 -14.53 26.04
C GLY A 348 -21.10 -13.07 25.69
N GLY A 349 -21.65 -12.13 26.46
CA GLY A 349 -21.21 -10.72 26.49
C GLY A 349 -22.10 -9.72 25.78
N HIS A 350 -23.04 -10.13 24.92
CA HIS A 350 -23.91 -9.26 24.12
C HIS A 350 -23.16 -8.03 23.57
N LEU A 351 -22.41 -8.24 22.50
CA LEU A 351 -21.45 -7.29 21.95
C LEU A 351 -22.04 -6.50 20.78
N LEU A 352 -21.38 -5.40 20.42
CA LEU A 352 -21.66 -4.68 19.17
C LEU A 352 -21.03 -5.38 17.97
N GLY A 353 -19.82 -5.92 18.11
CA GLY A 353 -19.04 -6.52 17.03
C GLY A 353 -18.16 -7.67 17.51
N SER A 354 -17.36 -8.21 16.59
CA SER A 354 -16.49 -9.36 16.88
C SER A 354 -15.37 -8.99 17.85
N PRO A 355 -15.07 -9.86 18.83
CA PRO A 355 -13.92 -9.67 19.73
C PRO A 355 -12.58 -9.66 18.98
N SER A 356 -11.53 -9.13 19.61
CA SER A 356 -10.14 -9.24 19.18
C SER A 356 -9.28 -9.86 20.27
N GLY A 357 -8.48 -10.88 19.92
CA GLY A 357 -7.62 -11.60 20.86
C GLY A 357 -6.13 -11.32 20.66
N ALA A 358 -5.35 -11.39 21.74
CA ALA A 358 -3.89 -11.32 21.72
C ALA A 358 -3.28 -12.37 22.66
N TRP A 359 -2.50 -13.31 22.15
CA TRP A 359 -1.78 -14.29 22.96
C TRP A 359 -0.53 -13.70 23.59
N ASN A 360 -0.22 -14.07 24.84
CA ASN A 360 1.08 -13.76 25.43
C ASN A 360 2.19 -14.60 24.80
N ALA A 361 3.43 -14.10 24.88
CA ALA A 361 4.58 -14.76 24.25
C ALA A 361 4.80 -16.19 24.78
N ALA A 362 4.42 -16.45 26.05
CA ALA A 362 4.52 -17.77 26.66
C ALA A 362 3.46 -18.78 26.20
N GLY A 363 2.39 -18.35 25.50
CA GLY A 363 1.27 -19.21 25.13
C GLY A 363 0.40 -19.68 26.28
N THR A 364 0.47 -18.99 27.42
CA THR A 364 -0.23 -19.38 28.64
C THR A 364 -1.48 -18.56 28.89
N LYS A 365 -1.62 -17.40 28.23
CA LYS A 365 -2.75 -16.49 28.39
C LYS A 365 -3.14 -15.87 27.05
N LEU A 366 -4.43 -15.89 26.76
CA LEU A 366 -5.05 -15.15 25.66
C LEU A 366 -5.98 -14.11 26.26
N ASP A 367 -5.64 -12.83 26.05
CA ASP A 367 -6.49 -11.70 26.41
C ASP A 367 -7.41 -11.37 25.23
N VAL A 368 -8.72 -11.27 25.48
CA VAL A 368 -9.75 -11.05 24.45
C VAL A 368 -10.55 -9.82 24.81
N TYR A 369 -10.72 -8.91 23.85
CA TYR A 369 -11.37 -7.62 24.04
C TYR A 369 -12.55 -7.44 23.10
N ALA A 370 -13.60 -6.76 23.55
CA ALA A 370 -14.78 -6.49 22.74
C ALA A 370 -15.47 -5.18 23.16
N ILE A 371 -16.35 -4.67 22.30
CA ILE A 371 -17.20 -3.51 22.61
C ILE A 371 -18.61 -4.00 22.98
N GLY A 372 -19.06 -3.66 24.18
CA GLY A 372 -20.42 -3.94 24.65
C GLY A 372 -21.46 -2.98 24.06
N LEU A 373 -22.75 -3.30 24.20
CA LEU A 373 -23.86 -2.46 23.68
C LEU A 373 -23.90 -1.03 24.24
N ASN A 374 -23.24 -0.79 25.37
CA ASN A 374 -23.07 0.54 25.98
C ASN A 374 -21.88 1.32 25.40
N HIS A 375 -21.28 0.84 24.30
CA HIS A 375 -20.12 1.44 23.64
C HIS A 375 -18.87 1.51 24.53
N GLN A 376 -18.77 0.65 25.55
CA GLN A 376 -17.61 0.52 26.41
C GLN A 376 -16.80 -0.73 26.05
N PRO A 377 -15.46 -0.69 26.20
CA PRO A 377 -14.64 -1.86 25.99
C PRO A 377 -14.62 -2.78 27.22
N TYR A 378 -14.67 -4.07 26.96
CA TYR A 378 -14.63 -5.16 27.94
C TYR A 378 -13.53 -6.14 27.56
N TYR A 379 -13.12 -6.95 28.52
CA TYR A 379 -12.22 -8.08 28.28
C TYR A 379 -12.72 -9.37 28.93
N THR A 380 -12.30 -10.49 28.35
CA THR A 380 -12.32 -11.83 28.94
C THR A 380 -10.98 -12.51 28.65
N GLN A 381 -10.68 -13.63 29.32
CA GLN A 381 -9.37 -14.26 29.22
C GLN A 381 -9.49 -15.78 29.16
N TYR A 382 -8.59 -16.39 28.41
CA TYR A 382 -8.28 -17.81 28.52
C TYR A 382 -6.93 -18.00 29.19
N VAL A 383 -6.86 -18.88 30.17
CA VAL A 383 -5.63 -19.24 30.87
C VAL A 383 -5.36 -20.73 30.67
N ALA A 384 -4.18 -21.08 30.16
CA ALA A 384 -3.78 -22.45 29.93
C ALA A 384 -3.85 -23.28 31.23
N GLY A 385 -4.61 -24.38 31.19
CA GLY A 385 -4.85 -25.25 32.34
C GLY A 385 -6.00 -24.82 33.26
N ALA A 386 -6.52 -23.60 33.14
CA ALA A 386 -7.68 -23.12 33.88
C ALA A 386 -8.92 -22.88 33.00
N GLY A 387 -8.73 -22.64 31.70
CA GLY A 387 -9.80 -22.37 30.74
C GLY A 387 -10.19 -20.90 30.68
N TRP A 388 -11.38 -20.64 30.12
CA TRP A 388 -11.97 -19.30 30.04
C TRP A 388 -12.43 -18.80 31.41
N THR A 389 -12.28 -17.51 31.66
CA THR A 389 -12.87 -16.86 32.84
C THR A 389 -14.40 -16.78 32.75
N ASN A 390 -14.98 -16.91 31.55
CA ASN A 390 -16.44 -16.93 31.27
C ASN A 390 -17.19 -15.72 31.82
N THR A 391 -16.51 -14.58 31.93
CA THR A 391 -17.11 -13.30 32.34
C THR A 391 -16.42 -12.17 31.60
N TRP A 392 -17.23 -11.24 31.09
CA TRP A 392 -16.75 -9.99 30.51
C TRP A 392 -16.61 -8.93 31.59
N VAL A 393 -15.41 -8.39 31.74
CA VAL A 393 -15.07 -7.38 32.74
C VAL A 393 -14.82 -6.06 32.02
N GLY A 394 -15.44 -4.97 32.50
CA GLY A 394 -15.25 -3.65 31.90
C GLY A 394 -13.82 -3.13 32.13
N LEU A 395 -13.22 -2.51 31.11
CA LEU A 395 -11.90 -1.91 31.26
C LEU A 395 -11.96 -0.63 32.12
N SER A 396 -11.05 -0.49 33.08
CA SER A 396 -10.89 0.74 33.86
C SER A 396 -10.11 1.80 33.09
N GLY A 397 -10.30 3.09 33.42
CA GLY A 397 -9.50 4.18 32.86
C GLY A 397 -9.95 4.71 31.49
N VAL A 398 -11.11 4.27 31.00
CA VAL A 398 -11.62 4.64 29.68
C VAL A 398 -12.26 6.04 29.70
N SER A 399 -11.68 6.98 28.95
CA SER A 399 -12.28 8.29 28.65
C SER A 399 -12.66 8.34 27.17
N GLY A 400 -13.70 7.61 26.78
CA GLY A 400 -14.17 7.57 25.39
C GLY A 400 -15.16 6.45 25.17
N THR A 401 -16.26 6.73 24.47
CA THR A 401 -17.19 5.72 23.98
C THR A 401 -16.72 5.30 22.59
N ALA A 402 -16.57 4.01 22.34
CA ALA A 402 -16.21 3.52 21.01
C ALA A 402 -17.39 3.81 20.07
N ALA A 403 -17.19 4.53 18.96
CA ALA A 403 -18.22 4.67 17.92
C ALA A 403 -18.22 3.52 16.92
N SER A 404 -17.17 2.70 16.91
CA SER A 404 -17.16 1.44 16.16
C SER A 404 -17.54 0.28 17.06
N GLU A 405 -18.15 -0.73 16.45
CA GLU A 405 -18.35 -2.05 17.03
C GLU A 405 -17.05 -2.86 17.18
N GLN A 406 -15.97 -2.37 16.56
CA GLN A 406 -14.67 -3.01 16.47
C GLN A 406 -13.69 -2.47 17.52
N VAL A 407 -12.86 -3.36 18.03
CA VAL A 407 -11.66 -3.11 18.83
C VAL A 407 -10.54 -3.98 18.26
N ASN A 408 -9.32 -3.46 18.21
CA ASN A 408 -8.16 -4.24 17.78
C ASN A 408 -7.13 -4.28 18.91
N ALA A 409 -6.63 -5.48 19.18
CA ALA A 409 -5.60 -5.75 20.17
C ALA A 409 -4.36 -6.31 19.49
N THR A 410 -3.21 -5.77 19.84
CA THR A 410 -1.91 -6.30 19.41
C THR A 410 -0.98 -6.36 20.61
N ARG A 411 -0.10 -7.36 20.65
CA ARG A 411 0.80 -7.55 21.79
C ARG A 411 2.20 -7.09 21.47
N TYR A 412 2.80 -6.40 22.43
CA TYR A 412 4.22 -6.10 22.40
C TYR A 412 5.04 -7.40 22.43
N PRO A 413 6.06 -7.56 21.58
CA PRO A 413 6.86 -8.78 21.54
C PRO A 413 7.52 -9.08 22.90
N ASN A 414 7.42 -10.34 23.35
CA ASN A 414 8.05 -10.84 24.58
C ASN A 414 7.62 -10.11 25.87
N SER A 415 6.42 -9.54 25.91
CA SER A 415 5.84 -8.89 27.10
C SER A 415 4.38 -9.30 27.29
N ASP A 416 3.83 -9.03 28.48
CA ASP A 416 2.38 -9.05 28.71
C ASP A 416 1.70 -7.75 28.27
N ARG A 417 2.47 -6.74 27.84
CA ARG A 417 1.93 -5.48 27.31
C ARG A 417 1.05 -5.69 26.08
N VAL A 418 -0.19 -5.24 26.17
CA VAL A 418 -1.14 -5.17 25.06
C VAL A 418 -1.41 -3.71 24.71
N ASP A 419 -1.41 -3.41 23.40
CA ASP A 419 -1.85 -2.15 22.85
C ASP A 419 -3.26 -2.35 22.25
N LEU A 420 -4.20 -1.50 22.67
CA LEU A 420 -5.59 -1.48 22.22
C LEU A 420 -5.88 -0.25 21.37
N PHE A 421 -6.67 -0.47 20.33
CA PHE A 421 -7.09 0.57 19.40
C PHE A 421 -8.61 0.60 19.25
N LEU A 422 -9.15 1.82 19.29
CA LEU A 422 -10.58 2.11 19.17
C LEU A 422 -10.80 3.29 18.23
N ARG A 423 -12.01 3.40 17.68
CA ARG A 423 -12.48 4.63 17.05
C ARG A 423 -13.40 5.39 17.99
N GLY A 424 -13.08 6.65 18.26
CA GLY A 424 -13.89 7.56 19.08
C GLY A 424 -15.14 8.07 18.36
N GLN A 425 -16.07 8.67 19.11
CA GLN A 425 -17.36 9.15 18.59
C GLN A 425 -17.26 10.22 17.51
N SER A 426 -16.19 11.01 17.50
CA SER A 426 -15.97 12.05 16.47
C SER A 426 -15.14 11.51 15.29
N GLY A 427 -14.86 10.21 15.27
CA GLY A 427 -14.10 9.52 14.24
C GLY A 427 -12.59 9.51 14.45
N GLU A 428 -12.09 9.96 15.59
CA GLU A 428 -10.69 9.94 15.98
C GLU A 428 -10.17 8.52 16.28
N ALA A 429 -8.86 8.33 16.12
CA ALA A 429 -8.17 7.11 16.50
C ALA A 429 -7.73 7.19 17.97
N PHE A 430 -8.15 6.25 18.79
CA PHE A 430 -7.70 6.14 20.18
C PHE A 430 -6.78 4.95 20.37
N HIS A 431 -5.71 5.16 21.14
CA HIS A 431 -4.75 4.14 21.54
C HIS A 431 -4.57 4.14 23.07
N ALA A 432 -4.47 2.97 23.68
CA ALA A 432 -4.01 2.81 25.05
C ALA A 432 -3.23 1.50 25.17
N HIS A 433 -2.38 1.40 26.19
CA HIS A 433 -1.68 0.17 26.51
C HIS A 433 -1.86 -0.24 27.97
N ALA A 434 -1.73 -1.54 28.23
CA ALA A 434 -1.73 -2.14 29.56
C ALA A 434 -0.61 -3.17 29.64
N ASP A 435 0.28 -3.05 30.62
CA ASP A 435 1.42 -3.97 30.81
C ASP A 435 1.00 -5.36 31.33
N ASP A 436 -0.20 -5.45 31.93
CA ASP A 436 -0.79 -6.69 32.44
C ASP A 436 -1.90 -7.25 31.53
N GLY A 437 -2.26 -6.51 30.48
CA GLY A 437 -3.38 -6.80 29.57
C GLY A 437 -4.77 -6.39 30.08
N THR A 438 -4.91 -5.80 31.27
CA THR A 438 -6.23 -5.50 31.86
C THR A 438 -6.37 -4.08 32.42
N SER A 439 -5.27 -3.47 32.86
CA SER A 439 -5.21 -2.15 33.49
C SER A 439 -4.66 -1.13 32.51
N PHE A 440 -5.53 -0.54 31.68
CA PHE A 440 -5.12 0.42 30.66
C PHE A 440 -4.83 1.80 31.27
N GLY A 441 -3.75 2.41 30.78
CA GLY A 441 -3.44 3.81 31.06
C GLY A 441 -4.43 4.77 30.41
N GLY A 442 -4.10 6.06 30.44
CA GLY A 442 -4.90 7.08 29.74
C GLY A 442 -4.92 6.84 28.23
N TRP A 443 -6.06 7.11 27.60
CA TRP A 443 -6.21 7.00 26.15
C TRP A 443 -5.55 8.17 25.44
N GLU A 444 -4.71 7.84 24.46
CA GLU A 444 -4.02 8.77 23.57
C GLU A 444 -4.87 8.99 22.31
N ASP A 445 -5.19 10.24 22.01
CA ASP A 445 -5.82 10.64 20.75
C ASP A 445 -4.75 10.74 19.66
N LEU A 446 -4.77 9.81 18.71
CA LEU A 446 -3.88 9.80 17.55
C LEU A 446 -4.44 10.64 16.39
N GLN A 447 -5.54 11.36 16.62
CA GLN A 447 -6.27 12.19 15.66
C GLN A 447 -6.86 11.36 14.49
N GLY A 448 -7.24 12.04 13.42
CA GLY A 448 -7.78 11.42 12.21
C GLY A 448 -9.30 11.44 12.12
N HIS A 449 -9.81 11.09 10.93
CA HIS A 449 -11.24 10.98 10.63
C HIS A 449 -11.49 9.64 9.95
N LEU A 450 -11.75 8.63 10.78
CA LEU A 450 -11.75 7.21 10.41
C LEU A 450 -13.16 6.70 10.11
N LEU A 451 -13.25 5.61 9.34
CA LEU A 451 -14.46 4.82 9.14
C LEU A 451 -14.61 3.66 10.15
N GLY A 452 -13.51 3.10 10.66
CA GLY A 452 -13.49 1.99 11.63
C GLY A 452 -12.30 2.06 12.58
N ALA A 453 -12.13 1.03 13.41
CA ALA A 453 -11.06 0.99 14.40
C ALA A 453 -9.67 0.80 13.74
N PRO A 454 -8.61 1.47 14.24
CA PRO A 454 -7.24 1.23 13.79
C PRO A 454 -6.77 -0.19 14.07
N THR A 455 -5.94 -0.76 13.19
CA THR A 455 -5.32 -2.08 13.38
C THR A 455 -3.81 -1.92 13.54
N GLY A 456 -3.25 -2.44 14.64
CA GLY A 456 -1.83 -2.33 14.98
C GLY A 456 -1.03 -3.60 14.71
N SER A 457 0.21 -3.46 14.28
CA SER A 457 1.16 -4.56 14.08
C SER A 457 2.56 -4.17 14.59
N TRP A 458 3.03 -4.88 15.61
CA TRP A 458 4.41 -4.75 16.08
C TRP A 458 5.40 -5.41 15.13
N ASN A 459 6.60 -4.85 15.00
CA ASN A 459 7.73 -5.59 14.44
C ASN A 459 8.30 -6.57 15.48
N ALA A 460 9.01 -7.61 15.02
CA ALA A 460 9.54 -8.65 15.90
C ALA A 460 10.51 -8.12 16.98
N ALA A 461 11.18 -7.00 16.71
CA ALA A 461 12.11 -6.36 17.63
C ALA A 461 11.42 -5.52 18.73
N GLY A 462 10.11 -5.26 18.63
CA GLY A 462 9.39 -4.39 19.57
C GLY A 462 9.83 -2.93 19.51
N THR A 463 10.39 -2.49 18.38
CA THR A 463 10.91 -1.12 18.19
C THR A 463 9.96 -0.24 17.39
N VAL A 464 9.07 -0.84 16.62
CA VAL A 464 8.10 -0.14 15.75
C VAL A 464 6.73 -0.80 15.89
N LEU A 465 5.73 0.03 16.21
CA LEU A 465 4.32 -0.31 16.14
C LEU A 465 3.69 0.42 14.98
N ASP A 466 3.26 -0.34 13.98
CA ASP A 466 2.65 0.15 12.77
C ASP A 466 1.13 0.09 12.89
N VAL A 467 0.43 1.18 12.57
CA VAL A 467 -1.01 1.31 12.77
C VAL A 467 -1.69 1.76 11.49
N PHE A 468 -2.71 1.01 11.08
CA PHE A 468 -3.39 1.17 9.80
C PHE A 468 -4.89 1.46 10.00
N VAL A 469 -5.46 2.31 9.15
CA VAL A 469 -6.88 2.71 9.21
C VAL A 469 -7.44 2.92 7.81
N ILE A 470 -8.77 2.87 7.69
CA ILE A 470 -9.50 3.47 6.56
C ILE A 470 -10.06 4.83 6.98
N GLY A 471 -9.72 5.88 6.25
CA GLY A 471 -10.23 7.23 6.44
C GLY A 471 -11.63 7.43 5.86
N ASN A 472 -12.31 8.52 6.24
CA ASN A 472 -13.66 8.89 5.76
C ASN A 472 -13.75 9.06 4.23
N ASN A 473 -12.62 9.30 3.58
CA ASN A 473 -12.51 9.34 2.12
C ASN A 473 -12.35 7.94 1.49
N GLN A 474 -12.55 6.86 2.25
CA GLN A 474 -12.39 5.47 1.82
C GLN A 474 -10.98 5.10 1.37
N ALA A 475 -9.99 5.93 1.70
CA ALA A 475 -8.58 5.67 1.44
C ALA A 475 -7.89 5.15 2.71
N PRO A 476 -6.87 4.31 2.58
CA PRO A 476 -6.17 3.76 3.72
C PRO A 476 -5.00 4.67 4.12
N TYR A 477 -4.77 4.74 5.43
CA TYR A 477 -3.73 5.53 6.05
C TYR A 477 -2.95 4.70 7.05
N PHE A 478 -1.75 5.17 7.34
CA PHE A 478 -0.83 4.55 8.26
C PHE A 478 -0.15 5.59 9.14
N THR A 479 0.09 5.23 10.40
CA THR A 479 1.01 5.92 11.30
C THR A 479 1.85 4.89 12.04
N GLN A 480 2.98 5.32 12.60
CA GLN A 480 3.83 4.47 13.42
C GLN A 480 4.23 5.16 14.72
N SER A 481 4.45 4.34 15.73
CA SER A 481 5.21 4.72 16.92
C SER A 481 6.57 4.03 16.87
N THR A 482 7.64 4.80 17.05
CA THR A 482 9.01 4.27 17.18
C THR A 482 9.45 4.43 18.62
N SER A 483 10.10 3.39 19.17
CA SER A 483 10.58 3.38 20.55
C SER A 483 11.34 4.67 20.90
N GLY A 484 10.82 5.41 21.89
CA GLY A 484 11.41 6.65 22.39
C GLY A 484 11.18 7.90 21.53
N GLN A 485 10.35 7.85 20.47
CA GLN A 485 10.09 8.98 19.56
C GLN A 485 8.61 9.39 19.44
N GLY A 486 7.69 8.71 20.13
CA GLY A 486 6.25 9.00 20.07
C GLY A 486 5.61 8.63 18.72
N TRP A 487 4.39 9.12 18.48
CA TRP A 487 3.62 8.85 17.26
C TRP A 487 3.96 9.81 16.12
N ASN A 488 4.07 9.25 14.91
CA ASN A 488 4.12 10.04 13.68
C ASN A 488 2.72 10.57 13.29
N GLY A 489 2.68 11.52 12.36
CA GLY A 489 1.43 11.92 11.71
C GLY A 489 0.92 10.86 10.74
N TRP A 490 -0.40 10.86 10.48
CA TRP A 490 -1.01 9.97 9.49
C TRP A 490 -0.48 10.23 8.08
N THR A 491 -0.04 9.15 7.43
CA THR A 491 0.46 9.12 6.06
C THR A 491 -0.52 8.34 5.20
N SER A 492 -0.93 8.89 4.05
CA SER A 492 -1.75 8.16 3.08
C SER A 492 -0.94 6.99 2.53
N MET A 493 -1.60 5.87 2.24
CA MET A 493 -0.97 4.72 1.59
C MET A 493 -1.45 4.59 0.14
N PRO A 494 -0.75 5.20 -0.82
CA PRO A 494 -1.15 5.18 -2.23
C PRO A 494 -1.08 3.74 -2.76
N GLY A 495 -2.15 3.30 -3.42
CA GLY A 495 -2.26 1.94 -3.95
C GLY A 495 -2.95 0.94 -3.01
N LEU A 496 -3.07 1.21 -1.70
CA LEU A 496 -3.80 0.34 -0.78
C LEU A 496 -5.34 0.56 -0.79
N ALA A 497 -5.87 1.56 -1.48
CA ALA A 497 -7.26 1.62 -1.99
C ALA A 497 -7.50 2.99 -2.65
N GLY A 498 -8.18 2.97 -3.79
CA GLY A 498 -8.56 4.14 -4.59
C GLY A 498 -9.72 3.79 -5.51
#